data_AF-A0A968MYL0-F1
#
_entry.id   AF-A0A968MYL0-F1
#
_cell.length_a   1.000
_cell.length_b   1.000
_cell.length_c   1.000
_cell.angle_alpha   90.00
_cell.angle_beta   90.00
_cell.angle_gamma   90.00
#
_symmetry.space_group_name_H-M   'P 1'
#
loop_
_entity.id
_entity.type
_entity.pdbx_description
1 polymer ?
#
loop_
_entity_poly.entity_id
_entity_poly.type
_entity_poly.pdbx_seq_one_letter_code
_entity_poly.pdbx_strand_id
1 'polypeptide(L)'
;MKFHSIRFLFITVFILVPTFLLKAQLLYVGANYHPHDDKNPEKIKKDIQLMKAAGLNVVRMGHLAWDSYEPSDGNFDFKWFDDVMDLMDQAGIKVILDIAIRPAPIWLHHKYPSISIVDASGDVLYPNHRYMEDVGDPNYQKYALRFTDSISKRYGNHPALLAFGIDNESGDGRISYSETARQRFII
;
A
#
# COMPACT_ATOMS: atom_id res chain seq x y z
N MET A 1 83.84 -15.14 9.60
CA MET A 1 82.61 -14.35 9.34
C MET A 1 81.42 -15.10 9.92
N LYS A 2 80.82 -14.62 11.02
CA LYS A 2 79.60 -15.17 11.62
C LYS A 2 78.41 -14.36 11.14
N PHE A 3 77.55 -14.94 10.29
CA PHE A 3 76.26 -14.35 9.95
C PHE A 3 75.26 -14.64 11.08
N HIS A 4 74.77 -13.59 11.73
CA HIS A 4 73.66 -13.70 12.67
C HIS A 4 72.36 -13.61 11.88
N SER A 5 71.55 -14.68 11.93
CA SER A 5 70.20 -14.69 11.36
C SER A 5 69.27 -13.90 12.28
N ILE A 6 68.75 -12.77 11.78
CA ILE A 6 67.70 -12.00 12.45
C ILE A 6 66.37 -12.66 12.05
N ARG A 7 65.70 -13.32 13.01
CA ARG A 7 64.33 -13.80 12.83
C ARG A 7 63.38 -12.62 13.08
N PHE A 8 62.71 -12.16 12.02
CA PHE A 8 61.57 -11.25 12.15
C PHE A 8 60.36 -12.03 12.65
N LEU A 9 59.89 -11.70 13.85
CA LEU A 9 58.63 -12.20 14.39
C LEU A 9 57.50 -11.36 13.80
N PHE A 10 56.76 -11.90 12.83
CA PHE A 10 55.52 -11.28 12.36
C PHE A 10 54.42 -11.49 13.41
N ILE A 11 54.14 -10.45 14.20
CA ILE A 11 52.96 -10.43 15.06
C ILE A 11 51.77 -10.02 14.18
N THR A 12 50.92 -10.99 13.83
CA THR A 12 49.63 -10.72 13.20
C THR A 12 48.73 -10.07 14.25
N VAL A 13 48.59 -8.74 14.19
CA VAL A 13 47.58 -8.03 14.99
C VAL A 13 46.23 -8.36 14.39
N PHE A 14 45.50 -9.29 15.02
CA PHE A 14 44.06 -9.38 14.82
C PHE A 14 43.44 -8.10 15.37
N ILE A 15 43.17 -7.14 14.49
CA ILE A 15 42.27 -6.05 14.82
C ILE A 15 40.90 -6.71 14.95
N LEU A 16 40.54 -7.07 16.18
CA LEU A 16 39.15 -7.25 16.58
C LEU A 16 38.48 -5.90 16.34
N VAL A 17 38.00 -5.67 15.12
CA VAL A 17 37.02 -4.63 14.86
C VAL A 17 35.82 -5.09 15.67
N PRO A 18 35.49 -4.44 16.79
CA PRO A 18 34.27 -4.77 17.47
C PRO A 18 33.19 -4.50 16.44
N THR A 19 32.36 -5.49 16.15
CA THR A 19 31.14 -5.35 15.36
C THR A 19 30.15 -4.49 16.13
N PHE A 20 30.53 -3.25 16.45
CA PHE A 20 29.61 -2.14 16.34
C PHE A 20 29.24 -2.06 14.86
N LEU A 21 28.36 -2.97 14.45
CA LEU A 21 27.41 -2.70 13.40
C LEU A 21 26.78 -1.39 13.84
N LEU A 22 27.28 -0.27 13.31
CA LEU A 22 26.46 0.92 13.21
C LEU A 22 25.17 0.41 12.58
N LYS A 23 24.09 0.35 13.36
CA LYS A 23 22.75 0.31 12.81
C LYS A 23 22.59 1.66 12.11
N ALA A 24 23.16 1.77 10.91
CA ALA A 24 22.83 2.84 10.02
C ALA A 24 21.31 2.83 9.85
N GLN A 25 20.70 4.01 9.83
CA GLN A 25 19.28 4.15 9.52
C GLN A 25 19.00 3.35 8.24
N LEU A 26 18.11 2.36 8.31
CA LEU A 26 17.69 1.64 7.12
C LEU A 26 16.96 2.62 6.20
N LEU A 27 17.51 2.89 5.03
CA LEU A 27 16.84 3.68 4.01
C LEU A 27 15.82 2.78 3.30
N TYR A 28 14.55 3.18 3.32
CA TYR A 28 13.52 2.54 2.54
C TYR A 28 13.57 3.05 1.10
N VAL A 29 13.76 2.14 0.15
CA VAL A 29 13.81 2.42 -1.29
C VAL A 29 12.78 1.53 -1.98
N GLY A 30 11.88 2.14 -2.72
CA GLY A 30 10.70 1.45 -3.24
C GLY A 30 9.97 2.21 -4.32
N ALA A 31 8.86 1.62 -4.76
CA ALA A 31 7.92 2.20 -5.70
C ALA A 31 6.48 1.83 -5.31
N ASN A 32 5.52 2.55 -5.87
CA ASN A 32 4.12 2.11 -5.86
C ASN A 32 3.96 0.98 -6.88
N TYR A 33 3.45 -0.17 -6.46
CA TYR A 33 3.29 -1.36 -7.28
C TYR A 33 1.81 -1.77 -7.33
N HIS A 34 1.31 -2.06 -8.55
CA HIS A 34 -0.10 -2.34 -8.80
C HIS A 34 -0.30 -3.77 -9.33
N PRO A 35 -0.19 -4.80 -8.47
CA PRO A 35 -0.45 -6.19 -8.88
C PRO A 35 -1.92 -6.44 -9.22
N HIS A 36 -2.82 -5.52 -8.87
CA HIS A 36 -4.25 -5.63 -9.19
C HIS A 36 -4.56 -5.34 -10.68
N ASP A 37 -3.72 -4.56 -11.37
CA ASP A 37 -3.87 -4.25 -12.79
C ASP A 37 -3.66 -5.51 -13.67
N ASP A 38 -2.77 -6.41 -13.23
CA ASP A 38 -2.48 -7.68 -13.89
C ASP A 38 -2.07 -8.72 -12.85
N LYS A 39 -3.04 -9.56 -12.47
CA LYS A 39 -2.88 -10.59 -11.42
C LYS A 39 -2.12 -11.84 -11.90
N ASN A 40 -1.42 -11.79 -13.03
CA ASN A 40 -0.65 -12.92 -13.55
C ASN A 40 0.53 -13.28 -12.60
N PRO A 41 0.54 -14.48 -11.99
CA PRO A 41 1.55 -14.84 -11.00
C PRO A 41 2.99 -14.84 -11.54
N GLU A 42 3.20 -15.21 -12.81
CA GLU A 42 4.55 -15.27 -13.39
C GLU A 42 5.12 -13.87 -13.64
N LYS A 43 4.26 -12.92 -14.02
CA LYS A 43 4.63 -11.51 -14.14
C LYS A 43 4.96 -10.92 -12.77
N ILE A 44 4.12 -11.17 -11.77
CA ILE A 44 4.36 -10.71 -10.38
C ILE A 44 5.69 -11.24 -9.84
N LYS A 45 5.97 -12.54 -10.02
CA LYS A 45 7.27 -13.12 -9.64
C LYS A 45 8.43 -12.44 -10.36
N LYS A 46 8.26 -12.14 -11.66
CA LYS A 46 9.29 -11.46 -12.45
C LYS A 46 9.52 -10.03 -11.96
N ASP A 47 8.46 -9.29 -11.66
CA ASP A 47 8.53 -7.94 -11.11
C ASP A 47 9.29 -7.95 -9.78
N ILE A 48 8.96 -8.87 -8.87
CA ILE A 48 9.63 -9.03 -7.58
C ILE A 48 11.13 -9.33 -7.75
N GLN A 49 11.50 -10.17 -8.71
CA GLN A 49 12.92 -10.41 -9.03
C GLN A 49 13.63 -9.13 -9.49
N LEU A 50 12.98 -8.33 -10.34
CA LEU A 50 13.52 -7.05 -10.80
C LEU A 50 13.64 -6.03 -9.67
N MET A 51 12.64 -5.95 -8.78
CA MET A 51 12.68 -5.10 -7.59
C MET A 51 13.89 -5.44 -6.71
N LYS A 52 14.13 -6.73 -6.44
CA LYS A 52 15.30 -7.20 -5.70
C LYS A 52 16.61 -6.83 -6.40
N ALA A 53 16.69 -7.06 -7.71
CA ALA A 53 17.88 -6.73 -8.49
C ALA A 53 18.18 -5.21 -8.51
N ALA A 54 17.14 -4.38 -8.44
CA ALA A 54 17.26 -2.92 -8.34
C ALA A 54 17.55 -2.43 -6.91
N GLY A 55 17.59 -3.31 -5.91
CA GLY A 55 17.84 -2.96 -4.51
C GLY A 55 16.62 -2.36 -3.79
N LEU A 56 15.40 -2.54 -4.31
CA LEU A 56 14.20 -2.15 -3.58
C LEU A 56 14.00 -3.07 -2.36
N ASN A 57 13.64 -2.45 -1.24
CA ASN A 57 13.39 -3.15 0.03
C ASN A 57 11.99 -2.88 0.61
N VAL A 58 11.23 -2.00 -0.03
CA VAL A 58 9.82 -1.73 0.28
C VAL A 58 9.03 -1.50 -1.01
N VAL A 59 7.74 -1.81 -1.00
CA VAL A 59 6.78 -1.38 -2.02
C VAL A 59 5.53 -0.80 -1.36
N ARG A 60 4.88 0.16 -2.01
CA ARG A 60 3.52 0.58 -1.66
C ARG A 60 2.53 -0.16 -2.55
N MET A 61 1.46 -0.72 -2.00
CA MET A 61 0.44 -1.48 -2.74
C MET A 61 -0.96 -1.19 -2.19
N GLY A 62 -2.01 -1.60 -2.92
CA GLY A 62 -3.41 -1.44 -2.50
C GLY A 62 -4.05 -0.11 -2.90
N HIS A 63 -3.25 0.83 -3.43
CA HIS A 63 -3.73 2.07 -4.01
C HIS A 63 -4.75 1.83 -5.13
N LEU A 64 -5.89 2.52 -5.08
CA LEU A 64 -7.01 2.47 -6.05
C LEU A 64 -7.62 1.08 -6.30
N ALA A 65 -7.46 0.13 -5.37
CA ALA A 65 -7.76 -1.28 -5.63
C ALA A 65 -8.95 -1.84 -4.84
N TRP A 66 -9.82 -1.01 -4.25
CA TRP A 66 -10.94 -1.50 -3.43
C TRP A 66 -11.81 -2.51 -4.19
N ASP A 67 -12.21 -2.19 -5.42
CA ASP A 67 -13.01 -3.08 -6.27
C ASP A 67 -12.32 -4.43 -6.59
N SER A 68 -10.99 -4.46 -6.64
CA SER A 68 -10.20 -5.68 -6.80
C SER A 68 -10.24 -6.59 -5.57
N TYR A 69 -10.41 -6.03 -4.38
CA TYR A 69 -10.58 -6.78 -3.12
C TYR A 69 -12.04 -7.12 -2.84
N GLU A 70 -12.97 -6.24 -3.23
CA GLU A 70 -14.41 -6.38 -3.01
C GLU A 70 -15.16 -6.17 -4.34
N PRO A 71 -15.15 -7.15 -5.25
CA PRO A 71 -15.77 -7.03 -6.57
C PRO A 71 -17.28 -6.83 -6.55
N SER A 72 -17.95 -7.22 -5.47
CA SER A 72 -19.36 -6.93 -5.23
C SER A 72 -19.64 -6.84 -3.74
N ASP A 73 -20.78 -6.26 -3.36
CA ASP A 73 -21.10 -5.92 -1.99
C ASP A 73 -20.96 -7.09 -1.00
N GLY A 74 -19.97 -6.99 -0.09
CA GLY A 74 -19.69 -7.98 0.95
C GLY A 74 -18.95 -9.22 0.47
N ASN A 75 -18.70 -9.34 -0.84
CA ASN A 75 -17.98 -10.47 -1.44
C ASN A 75 -16.52 -10.09 -1.63
N PHE A 76 -15.67 -10.44 -0.66
CA PHE A 76 -14.25 -10.17 -0.72
C PHE A 76 -13.47 -11.30 -1.41
N ASP A 77 -12.59 -10.94 -2.35
CA ASP A 77 -11.58 -11.81 -2.95
C ASP A 77 -10.18 -11.31 -2.58
N PHE A 78 -9.63 -11.92 -1.53
CA PHE A 78 -8.28 -11.61 -1.04
C PHE A 78 -7.21 -12.60 -1.51
N LYS A 79 -7.60 -13.74 -2.09
CA LYS A 79 -6.66 -14.84 -2.34
C LYS A 79 -5.49 -14.39 -3.21
N TRP A 80 -5.79 -13.61 -4.26
CA TRP A 80 -4.77 -13.09 -5.17
C TRP A 80 -3.74 -12.20 -4.45
N PHE A 81 -4.17 -11.43 -3.43
CA PHE A 81 -3.28 -10.53 -2.71
C PHE A 81 -2.56 -11.22 -1.55
N ASP A 82 -3.15 -12.26 -0.96
CA ASP A 82 -2.43 -13.14 -0.03
C ASP A 82 -1.19 -13.73 -0.71
N ASP A 83 -1.37 -14.27 -1.93
CA ASP A 83 -0.27 -14.84 -2.72
C ASP A 83 0.82 -13.77 -3.00
N VAL A 84 0.44 -12.52 -3.25
CA VAL A 84 1.38 -11.40 -3.46
C VAL A 84 2.13 -11.06 -2.16
N MET A 85 1.43 -10.96 -1.04
CA MET A 85 2.02 -10.64 0.27
C MET A 85 3.02 -11.72 0.70
N ASP A 86 2.73 -13.00 0.44
CA ASP A 86 3.64 -14.11 0.67
C ASP A 86 4.90 -14.01 -0.21
N LEU A 87 4.74 -13.70 -1.50
CA LEU A 87 5.88 -13.53 -2.41
C LEU A 87 6.77 -12.35 -2.00
N MET A 88 6.18 -11.25 -1.51
CA MET A 88 6.93 -10.10 -1.00
C MET A 88 7.71 -10.48 0.27
N ASP A 89 7.10 -11.23 1.20
CA ASP A 89 7.79 -11.71 2.41
C ASP A 89 8.97 -12.63 2.05
N GLN A 90 8.75 -13.62 1.18
CA GLN A 90 9.79 -14.53 0.67
C GLN A 90 10.93 -13.78 -0.02
N ALA A 91 10.61 -12.68 -0.69
CA ALA A 91 11.59 -11.81 -1.33
C ALA A 91 12.38 -10.95 -0.33
N GLY A 92 11.89 -10.79 0.91
CA GLY A 92 12.42 -9.85 1.88
C GLY A 92 12.05 -8.39 1.58
N ILE A 93 11.01 -8.16 0.78
CA ILE A 93 10.50 -6.84 0.43
C ILE A 93 9.32 -6.52 1.37
N LYS A 94 9.41 -5.40 2.07
CA LYS A 94 8.33 -4.94 2.95
C LYS A 94 7.22 -4.23 2.18
N VAL A 95 6.02 -4.22 2.77
CA VAL A 95 4.83 -3.67 2.13
C VAL A 95 4.24 -2.54 2.97
N ILE A 96 4.09 -1.37 2.36
CA ILE A 96 3.17 -0.33 2.81
C ILE A 96 1.83 -0.62 2.12
N LEU A 97 0.85 -1.08 2.90
CA LEU A 97 -0.46 -1.44 2.37
C LEU A 97 -1.42 -0.25 2.52
N ASP A 98 -1.75 0.39 1.41
CA ASP A 98 -2.75 1.44 1.38
C ASP A 98 -4.15 0.84 1.56
N ILE A 99 -4.89 1.42 2.50
CA ILE A 99 -6.33 1.22 2.65
C ILE A 99 -6.99 2.29 1.79
N ALA A 100 -6.97 2.09 0.47
CA ALA A 100 -7.52 3.03 -0.48
C ALA A 100 -9.05 2.91 -0.54
N ILE A 101 -9.74 3.82 0.16
CA ILE A 101 -11.20 3.93 0.17
C ILE A 101 -11.72 4.86 -0.93
N ARG A 102 -10.83 5.44 -1.73
CA ARG A 102 -11.14 6.32 -2.87
C ARG A 102 -10.25 5.93 -4.07
N PRO A 103 -10.81 5.48 -5.21
CA PRO A 103 -12.23 5.42 -5.54
C PRO A 103 -13.00 4.35 -4.78
N ALA A 104 -14.28 4.64 -4.52
CA ALA A 104 -15.25 3.60 -4.21
C ALA A 104 -15.52 2.71 -5.44
N PRO A 105 -15.81 1.41 -5.27
CA PRO A 105 -16.21 0.55 -6.37
C PRO A 105 -17.49 1.05 -7.07
N ILE A 106 -17.59 0.85 -8.39
CA ILE A 106 -18.77 1.25 -9.18
C ILE A 106 -20.07 0.64 -8.66
N TRP A 107 -20.02 -0.60 -8.14
CA TRP A 107 -21.22 -1.23 -7.55
C TRP A 107 -21.75 -0.44 -6.34
N LEU A 108 -20.88 0.27 -5.60
CA LEU A 108 -21.31 1.07 -4.45
C LEU A 108 -22.01 2.34 -4.91
N HIS A 109 -21.50 3.00 -5.96
CA HIS A 109 -22.17 4.13 -6.60
C HIS A 109 -23.55 3.75 -7.18
N HIS A 110 -23.67 2.57 -7.78
CA HIS A 110 -24.96 2.07 -8.25
C HIS A 110 -25.93 1.75 -7.10
N LYS A 111 -25.41 1.19 -5.99
CA LYS A 111 -26.21 0.86 -4.82
C LYS A 111 -26.69 2.11 -4.07
N TYR A 112 -25.83 3.11 -3.94
CA TYR A 112 -26.12 4.37 -3.29
C TYR A 112 -25.72 5.53 -4.19
N PRO A 113 -26.59 5.96 -5.12
CA PRO A 113 -26.30 7.12 -5.96
C PRO A 113 -25.99 8.40 -5.18
N SER A 114 -26.41 8.49 -3.91
CA SER A 114 -26.10 9.59 -3.00
C SER A 114 -24.62 9.76 -2.69
N ILE A 115 -23.81 8.69 -2.85
CA ILE A 115 -22.36 8.77 -2.61
C ILE A 115 -21.63 9.46 -3.74
N SER A 116 -22.23 9.63 -4.93
CA SER A 116 -21.56 10.28 -6.05
C SER A 116 -21.48 11.80 -5.82
N ILE A 117 -20.40 12.42 -6.29
CA ILE A 117 -20.27 13.88 -6.28
C ILE A 117 -21.44 14.52 -7.05
N VAL A 118 -22.03 15.55 -6.45
CA VAL A 118 -22.99 16.46 -7.11
C VAL A 118 -22.29 17.78 -7.40
N ASP A 119 -22.41 18.29 -8.62
CA ASP A 119 -21.83 19.58 -8.99
C ASP A 119 -22.68 20.78 -8.55
N ALA A 120 -22.18 22.00 -8.78
CA ALA A 120 -22.85 23.22 -8.37
C ALA A 120 -24.21 23.48 -9.06
N SER A 121 -24.49 22.81 -10.19
CA SER A 121 -25.78 22.86 -10.88
C SER A 121 -26.80 21.89 -10.27
N GLY A 122 -26.36 21.02 -9.36
CA GLY A 122 -27.18 19.96 -8.78
C GLY A 122 -27.13 18.64 -9.57
N ASP A 123 -26.24 18.52 -10.56
CA ASP A 123 -26.14 17.32 -11.38
C ASP A 123 -25.25 16.28 -10.71
N VAL A 124 -25.72 15.03 -10.67
CA VAL A 124 -24.92 13.90 -10.18
C VAL A 124 -23.88 13.53 -11.25
N LEU A 125 -22.61 13.54 -10.87
CA LEU A 125 -21.52 13.20 -11.76
C LEU A 125 -21.31 11.68 -11.82
N TYR A 126 -21.08 11.18 -13.04
CA TYR A 126 -20.74 9.78 -13.25
C TYR A 126 -19.32 9.47 -12.71
N PRO A 127 -19.11 8.42 -11.90
CA PRO A 127 -17.84 8.12 -11.24
C PRO A 127 -16.84 7.42 -12.18
N ASN A 128 -16.33 8.15 -13.18
CA ASN A 128 -15.35 7.64 -14.17
C ASN A 128 -13.88 7.94 -13.82
N HIS A 129 -13.63 8.61 -12.70
CA HIS A 129 -12.30 8.96 -12.23
C HIS A 129 -12.18 8.64 -10.73
N ARG A 130 -10.96 8.72 -10.19
CA ARG A 130 -10.75 8.69 -8.74
C ARG A 130 -11.39 9.91 -8.07
N TYR A 131 -11.69 9.80 -6.78
CA TYR A 131 -12.20 10.89 -5.95
C TYR A 131 -13.62 11.37 -6.30
N MET A 132 -14.46 10.46 -6.78
CA MET A 132 -15.82 10.74 -7.26
C MET A 132 -16.90 10.40 -6.21
N GLU A 133 -16.49 10.18 -4.98
CA GLU A 133 -17.35 9.93 -3.83
C GLU A 133 -17.41 11.13 -2.87
N ASP A 134 -18.62 11.44 -2.39
CA ASP A 134 -18.85 12.35 -1.28
C ASP A 134 -18.46 11.67 0.03
N VAL A 135 -17.27 12.01 0.52
CA VAL A 135 -16.63 11.36 1.67
C VAL A 135 -17.40 11.49 2.99
N GLY A 136 -18.41 12.35 3.07
CA GLY A 136 -19.28 12.42 4.25
C GLY A 136 -20.69 11.94 4.02
N ASP A 137 -20.99 11.27 2.90
CA ASP A 137 -22.19 10.46 2.81
C ASP A 137 -22.10 9.29 3.82
N PRO A 138 -23.12 9.08 4.68
CA PRO A 138 -23.08 8.03 5.71
C PRO A 138 -23.05 6.61 5.13
N ASN A 139 -23.62 6.40 3.93
CA ASN A 139 -23.49 5.11 3.24
C ASN A 139 -22.06 4.93 2.76
N TYR A 140 -21.42 5.95 2.19
CA TYR A 140 -20.01 5.85 1.84
C TYR A 140 -19.15 5.51 3.07
N GLN A 141 -19.28 6.27 4.16
CA GLN A 141 -18.50 6.07 5.38
C GLN A 141 -18.67 4.67 5.97
N LYS A 142 -19.91 4.15 6.03
CA LYS A 142 -20.20 2.79 6.49
C LYS A 142 -19.40 1.74 5.71
N TYR A 143 -19.35 1.86 4.39
CA TYR A 143 -18.72 0.88 3.53
C TYR A 143 -17.20 1.05 3.50
N ALA A 144 -16.70 2.30 3.52
CA ALA A 144 -15.28 2.60 3.67
C ALA A 144 -14.73 2.01 4.99
N LEU A 145 -15.47 2.13 6.09
CA LEU A 145 -15.12 1.54 7.37
C LEU A 145 -15.17 0.00 7.33
N ARG A 146 -16.15 -0.61 6.65
CA ARG A 146 -16.20 -2.08 6.47
C ARG A 146 -14.97 -2.59 5.71
N PHE A 147 -14.61 -1.94 4.60
CA PHE A 147 -13.44 -2.31 3.82
C PHE A 147 -12.17 -2.16 4.65
N THR A 148 -12.01 -1.02 5.33
CA THR A 148 -10.91 -0.75 6.26
C THR A 148 -10.79 -1.83 7.33
N ASP A 149 -11.88 -2.21 7.98
CA ASP A 149 -11.91 -3.26 9.00
C ASP A 149 -11.49 -4.63 8.43
N SER A 150 -11.98 -4.96 7.23
CA SER A 150 -11.72 -6.24 6.58
C SER A 150 -10.27 -6.38 6.15
N ILE A 151 -9.70 -5.36 5.49
CA ILE A 151 -8.31 -5.39 5.03
C ILE A 151 -7.31 -5.30 6.19
N SER A 152 -7.60 -4.49 7.21
CA SER A 152 -6.72 -4.33 8.38
C SER A 152 -6.69 -5.60 9.23
N LYS A 153 -7.83 -6.25 9.47
CA LYS A 153 -7.88 -7.55 10.17
C LYS A 153 -7.16 -8.66 9.42
N ARG A 154 -7.25 -8.68 8.09
CA ARG A 154 -6.62 -9.72 7.29
C ARG A 154 -5.09 -9.60 7.29
N TYR A 155 -4.56 -8.40 7.07
CA TYR A 155 -3.13 -8.20 6.85
C TYR A 155 -2.37 -7.64 8.05
N GLY A 156 -3.05 -7.21 9.12
CA GLY A 156 -2.42 -6.55 10.27
C GLY A 156 -1.33 -7.35 10.99
N ASN A 157 -1.35 -8.68 10.86
CA ASN A 157 -0.33 -9.57 11.40
C ASN A 157 0.57 -10.21 10.33
N HIS A 158 0.45 -9.79 9.06
CA HIS A 158 1.22 -10.40 7.96
C HIS A 158 2.70 -9.99 8.04
N PRO A 159 3.67 -10.92 7.96
CA PRO A 159 5.10 -10.61 8.11
C PRO A 159 5.64 -9.58 7.10
N ALA A 160 5.13 -9.58 5.86
CA ALA A 160 5.49 -8.57 4.85
C ALA A 160 5.02 -7.14 5.21
N LEU A 161 3.95 -6.98 6.00
CA LEU A 161 3.39 -5.67 6.32
C LEU A 161 4.37 -4.85 7.15
N LEU A 162 4.70 -3.66 6.68
CA LEU A 162 5.49 -2.66 7.40
C LEU A 162 4.64 -1.57 8.02
N ALA A 163 3.65 -1.07 7.26
CA ALA A 163 2.74 -0.04 7.69
C ALA A 163 1.46 -0.06 6.86
N PHE A 164 0.39 0.50 7.42
CA PHE A 164 -0.79 0.87 6.64
C PHE A 164 -0.65 2.31 6.14
N GLY A 165 -0.91 2.52 4.86
CA GLY A 165 -1.22 3.85 4.31
C GLY A 165 -2.71 4.11 4.44
N ILE A 166 -3.10 5.30 4.90
CA ILE A 166 -4.51 5.67 5.00
C ILE A 166 -4.91 6.46 3.76
N ASP A 167 -5.77 5.87 2.94
CA ASP A 167 -6.28 6.45 1.70
C ASP A 167 -5.15 6.90 0.74
N ASN A 168 -5.45 7.75 -0.24
CA ASN A 168 -4.46 8.44 -1.05
C ASN A 168 -4.86 9.90 -1.25
N GLU A 169 -3.91 10.82 -1.00
CA GLU A 169 -4.09 12.27 -1.21
C GLU A 169 -5.38 12.81 -0.56
N SER A 170 -5.61 12.47 0.71
CA SER A 170 -6.78 12.96 1.44
C SER A 170 -6.88 14.49 1.39
N GLY A 171 -8.03 14.99 0.94
CA GLY A 171 -8.27 16.41 0.65
C GLY A 171 -8.26 16.74 -0.84
N ASP A 172 -7.75 15.86 -1.71
CA ASP A 172 -7.90 15.97 -3.16
C ASP A 172 -9.29 15.49 -3.63
N GLY A 173 -9.66 15.90 -4.84
CA GLY A 173 -10.94 15.60 -5.47
C GLY A 173 -11.86 16.80 -5.60
N ARG A 174 -13.10 16.52 -6.04
CA ARG A 174 -14.11 17.56 -6.26
C ARG A 174 -14.87 17.88 -4.97
N ILE A 175 -15.26 19.14 -4.83
CA ILE A 175 -16.24 19.55 -3.83
C ILE A 175 -17.61 19.03 -4.27
N SER A 176 -18.33 18.40 -3.34
CA SER A 176 -19.71 17.96 -3.53
C SER A 176 -20.68 19.05 -3.07
N TYR A 177 -21.71 19.31 -3.86
CA TYR A 177 -22.85 20.18 -3.55
C TYR A 177 -24.11 19.35 -3.24
N SER A 178 -23.93 18.08 -2.86
CA SER A 178 -25.03 17.18 -2.48
C SER A 178 -25.81 17.74 -1.28
N GLU A 179 -27.06 17.31 -1.11
CA GLU A 179 -27.83 17.67 0.09
C GLU A 179 -27.11 17.17 1.36
N THR A 180 -26.43 16.02 1.31
CA THR A 180 -25.63 15.50 2.43
C THR A 180 -24.45 16.40 2.77
N ALA A 181 -23.78 16.99 1.77
CA ALA A 181 -22.75 17.98 1.99
C ALA A 181 -23.34 19.28 2.57
N ARG A 182 -24.47 19.75 2.02
CA ARG A 182 -25.16 20.96 2.48
C ARG A 182 -25.59 20.86 3.95
N GLN A 183 -26.12 19.73 4.38
CA GLN A 183 -26.55 19.49 5.77
C GLN A 183 -25.39 19.44 6.77
N ARG A 184 -24.16 19.15 6.34
CA ARG A 184 -22.96 19.19 7.20
C ARG A 184 -22.33 20.57 7.26
N PHE A 185 -22.53 21.37 6.22
CA PHE A 185 -22.05 22.75 6.14
C PHE A 185 -23.07 23.72 6.74
N ILE A 186 -23.42 23.52 8.02
CA ILE A 186 -24.26 24.45 8.76
C ILE A 186 -23.35 25.48 9.42
N ILE A 187 -23.52 26.74 9.01
CA ILE A 187 -22.97 27.93 9.67
C ILE A 187 -23.95 28.35 10.77
#